data_AF-A0A0W1ART5-F1
#
_entry.id   AF-A0A0W1ART5-F1
#
_cell.length_a   1.000
_cell.length_b   1.000
_cell.length_c   1.000
_cell.angle_alpha   90.00
_cell.angle_beta   90.00
_cell.angle_gamma   90.00
#
_symmetry.space_group_name_H-M   'P 1'
#
loop_
_entity.id
_entity.type
_entity.pdbx_description
1 polymer ?
#
loop_
_entity_poly.entity_id
_entity_poly.type
_entity_poly.pdbx_seq_one_letter_code
_entity_poly.pdbx_strand_id
1 'polypeptide(L)' 'MNQHNSIQLTASIGISFTERREVTFEDLYREADEALYRSKNSGKNRVTLGREPILREAMKG' A
#
# COMPACT_ATOMS: atom_id res chain seq x y z
N MET A 1 -21.60 -34.15 -18.15
CA MET A 1 -20.25 -33.77 -17.67
C MET A 1 -20.31 -32.29 -17.37
N ASN A 2 -20.35 -31.90 -16.10
CA ASN A 2 -20.49 -30.50 -15.72
C ASN A 2 -19.11 -29.84 -15.80
N GLN A 3 -18.96 -28.94 -16.76
CA GLN A 3 -17.74 -28.14 -16.92
C GLN A 3 -17.73 -27.09 -15.80
N HIS A 4 -16.84 -27.23 -14.82
CA HIS A 4 -16.63 -26.18 -13.82
C HIS A 4 -15.89 -25.01 -14.47
N ASN A 5 -16.55 -23.86 -14.59
CA ASN A 5 -15.90 -22.62 -15.04
C ASN A 5 -15.08 -22.03 -13.89
N SER A 6 -13.79 -21.78 -14.12
CA SER A 6 -12.89 -21.10 -13.17
C SER A 6 -12.58 -19.69 -13.64
N ILE A 7 -12.60 -18.72 -12.72
CA ILE A 7 -12.15 -17.33 -12.99
C ILE A 7 -10.85 -17.10 -12.22
N GLN A 8 -9.80 -16.67 -12.94
CA GLN A 8 -8.55 -16.24 -12.33
C GLN A 8 -8.60 -14.74 -12.05
N LEU A 9 -8.29 -14.37 -10.82
CA LEU A 9 -8.25 -12.97 -10.36
C LEU A 9 -6.88 -12.66 -9.77
N THR A 10 -6.48 -11.40 -9.89
CA THR A 10 -5.28 -10.87 -9.24
C THR A 10 -5.64 -9.63 -8.43
N ALA A 11 -4.87 -9.37 -7.37
CA ALA A 11 -5.04 -8.19 -6.54
C ALA A 11 -3.84 -7.25 -6.69
N SER A 12 -4.07 -5.99 -6.38
CA SER A 12 -2.97 -5.05 -6.14
C SER A 12 -3.15 -4.58 -4.70
N ILE A 13 -2.05 -4.42 -3.98
CA ILE A 13 -2.08 -4.20 -2.53
C ILE A 13 -1.14 -3.03 -2.22
N GLY A 14 -1.62 -2.07 -1.44
CA GLY A 14 -0.80 -1.05 -0.82
C GLY A 14 -0.70 -1.31 0.67
N ILE A 15 0.49 -1.16 1.24
CA ILE A 15 0.74 -1.38 2.67
C ILE A 15 1.41 -0.14 3.26
N SER A 16 0.94 0.32 4.40
CA SER A 16 1.58 1.34 5.23
C SER A 16 1.72 0.83 6.66
N PHE A 17 2.74 1.29 7.37
CA PHE A 17 2.99 0.98 8.77
C PHE A 17 3.79 2.09 9.42
N THR A 18 3.70 2.21 10.74
CA THR A 18 4.40 3.23 11.51
C THR A 18 4.76 2.69 12.88
N GLU A 19 5.90 3.13 13.41
CA GLU A 19 6.28 2.95 14.82
C GLU A 19 5.99 4.22 15.64
N ARG A 20 5.61 5.32 14.97
CA ARG A 20 5.32 6.62 15.60
C ARG A 20 3.91 6.64 16.16
N ARG A 21 3.77 7.19 17.37
CA ARG A 21 2.47 7.32 18.05
C ARG A 21 1.64 8.49 17.54
N GLU A 22 2.26 9.47 16.89
CA GLU A 22 1.60 10.69 16.42
C GLU A 22 0.89 10.51 15.06
N VAL A 23 0.96 9.32 14.45
CA VAL A 23 0.35 9.04 13.15
C VAL A 23 -1.08 8.56 13.35
N THR A 24 -2.01 9.19 12.65
CA THR A 24 -3.43 8.81 12.70
C THR A 24 -3.72 7.61 11.80
N PHE A 25 -4.86 6.97 12.01
CA PHE A 25 -5.33 5.93 11.08
C PHE A 25 -5.54 6.50 9.68
N GLU A 26 -6.09 7.71 9.56
CA GLU A 26 -6.37 8.38 8.29
C GLU A 26 -5.10 8.64 7.48
N ASP A 27 -3.99 8.96 8.15
CA ASP A 27 -2.67 9.12 7.52
C ASP A 27 -2.19 7.80 6.92
N LEU A 28 -2.19 6.72 7.71
CA LEU A 28 -1.79 5.38 7.25
C LEU A 28 -2.70 4.88 6.14
N TYR A 29 -4.01 5.07 6.26
CA TYR A 29 -4.99 4.63 5.27
C TYR A 29 -4.77 5.33 3.94
N ARG A 30 -4.60 6.65 3.95
CA ARG A 30 -4.29 7.44 2.75
C ARG A 30 -2.99 6.96 2.10
N GLU A 31 -1.97 6.71 2.89
CA GLU A 31 -0.67 6.25 2.38
C GLU A 31 -0.74 4.85 1.74
N ALA A 32 -1.47 3.92 2.37
CA ALA A 32 -1.72 2.60 1.82
C ALA A 32 -2.51 2.70 0.50
N ASP A 33 -3.52 3.56 0.42
CA ASP A 33 -4.28 3.79 -0.80
C ASP A 33 -3.42 4.37 -1.93
N GLU A 34 -2.55 5.34 -1.63
CA GLU A 34 -1.58 5.85 -2.61
C GLU A 34 -0.63 4.75 -3.12
N ALA A 35 -0.17 3.86 -2.23
CA ALA A 35 0.67 2.72 -2.60
C ALA A 35 -0.07 1.69 -3.46
N LEU A 36 -1.35 1.44 -3.14
CA LEU A 36 -2.24 0.63 -3.96
C LEU A 36 -2.41 1.25 -5.35
N TYR A 37 -2.63 2.55 -5.43
CA TYR A 37 -2.81 3.27 -6.68
C TYR A 37 -1.56 3.17 -7.57
N ARG A 38 -0.36 3.28 -6.99
CA ARG A 38 0.91 3.00 -7.71
C ARG A 38 0.94 1.58 -8.27
N SER A 39 0.52 0.59 -7.49
CA SER A 39 0.44 -0.80 -7.97
C SER A 39 -0.51 -0.95 -9.15
N LYS A 40 -1.68 -0.29 -9.10
CA LYS A 40 -2.68 -0.34 -10.16
C LYS A 40 -2.20 0.29 -11.47
N ASN A 41 -1.40 1.35 -11.39
CA ASN A 41 -0.92 2.09 -12.56
C ASN A 41 0.41 1.58 -13.12
N SER A 42 1.20 0.82 -12.34
CA SER A 42 2.53 0.33 -12.77
C SER A 42 2.55 -1.12 -13.26
N GLY A 43 1.38 -1.76 -13.41
CA GLY A 43 1.24 -3.10 -14.00
C GLY A 43 0.38 -4.10 -13.23
N LYS A 44 -0.25 -3.70 -12.10
CA LYS A 44 -1.13 -4.53 -11.27
C LYS A 44 -0.42 -5.77 -10.70
N ASN A 45 -1.19 -6.72 -10.15
CA ASN A 45 -0.73 -7.98 -9.55
C ASN A 45 0.54 -7.87 -8.69
N ARG A 46 0.57 -6.90 -7.77
CA ARG A 46 1.76 -6.61 -6.95
C ARG A 46 1.40 -5.95 -5.63
N VAL A 47 2.36 -5.97 -4.73
CA VAL A 47 2.34 -5.27 -3.45
C VAL A 47 3.30 -4.09 -3.54
N THR A 48 2.87 -2.92 -3.08
CA THR A 48 3.72 -1.73 -2.97
C THR A 48 3.68 -1.21 -1.55
N LEU A 49 4.86 -0.91 -1.00
CA LEU A 49 4.96 -0.23 0.28
C LEU A 49 4.70 1.27 0.11
N GLY A 50 4.02 1.84 1.10
CA GLY A 50 3.90 3.27 1.34
C GLY A 50 5.26 3.92 1.57
N ARG A 51 5.24 5.24 1.75
CA ARG A 51 6.48 6.02 1.86
C ARG A 51 7.05 5.73 3.25
N GLU A 52 8.33 5.43 3.36
CA GLU A 52 8.98 5.37 4.68
C GLU A 52 8.67 6.67 5.44
N PRO A 53 8.37 6.60 6.75
CA PRO A 53 8.08 7.78 7.55
C PRO A 53 9.26 8.71 7.40
N ILE A 54 9.01 9.87 6.78
CA ILE A 54 10.03 10.86 6.46
C ILE A 54 10.86 11.07 7.73
N LEU A 55 12.16 10.80 7.68
CA LEU A 55 13.14 11.18 8.71
C LEU A 55 13.27 12.71 8.79
N ARG A 56 12.14 13.43 8.95
CA ARG A 56 12.10 14.82 9.37
C ARG A 56 12.21 14.84 10.88
N GLU A 57 13.43 14.61 11.39
CA GLU A 57 13.97 15.14 12.66
C GLU A 57 15.38 14.61 12.97
N ALA A 58 16.28 14.59 11.99
CA ALA A 58 17.73 14.52 12.23
C ALA A 58 18.52 15.64 11.51
N MET A 59 17.82 16.71 11.11
CA MET A 59 18.42 17.90 10.47
C MET A 59 18.02 19.21 11.18
N LYS A 60 17.90 19.17 12.51
CA LYS A 60 18.09 20.38 13.33
C LYS A 60 19.17 20.04 14.35
N GLY A 61 20.27 20.78 14.24
CA GLY A 61 21.47 20.61 15.06
C GLY A 61 21.29 20.99 16.52
#